data_AF-A0A329CV51-F1
#
_entry.id   AF-A0A329CV51-F1
#
_cell.length_a   1.000
_cell.length_b   1.000
_cell.length_c   1.000
_cell.angle_alpha   90.00
_cell.angle_beta   90.00
_cell.angle_gamma   90.00
#
_symmetry.space_group_name_H-M   'P 1'
#
loop_
_entity.id
_entity.type
_entity.pdbx_description
1 polymer ?
#
loop_
_entity_poly.entity_id
_entity_poly.type
_entity_poly.pdbx_seq_one_letter_code
_entity_poly.pdbx_strand_id
1 'polypeptide(L)'
;MTNKNIESVKSIADRISEAAAAVSNDPAFWDAESFSELKRELKEYLKIRNNQCCAYCRRIISGEHNMVIDIEHILEKDDFPRLTFNIGNLTASCRRCNFKKNAMVDMVTTPNPEEAYQASYTYKFVHPNLDLYRDYIKLARVSINDGHFVKYLPIPKKNIPSPEKAWFTYDAFDLRELERFDLMEKMKIRKPNTILALESPKVRDYLAEQFEKSHALRKAKKAQERAVKKAAG
;
A
#
# COMPACT_ATOMS: atom_id res chain seq x y z
N MET A 1 1.69 10.95 12.52
CA MET A 1 3.08 11.08 12.02
C MET A 1 3.84 11.92 13.02
N THR A 2 5.05 11.52 13.41
CA THR A 2 5.90 12.29 14.34
C THR A 2 6.57 13.45 13.59
N ASN A 3 6.94 14.54 14.30
CA ASN A 3 7.60 15.71 13.69
C ASN A 3 8.90 15.35 12.93
N LYS A 4 9.67 14.36 13.41
CA LYS A 4 10.87 13.84 12.71
C LYS A 4 10.57 13.28 11.32
N ASN A 5 9.41 12.64 11.12
CA ASN A 5 9.06 12.09 9.81
C ASN A 5 8.74 13.22 8.82
N ILE A 6 8.16 14.33 9.28
CA ILE A 6 7.76 15.47 8.43
C ILE A 6 8.98 16.29 7.97
N GLU A 7 10.01 16.46 8.80
CA GLU A 7 11.26 17.10 8.37
C GLU A 7 12.02 16.27 7.32
N SER A 8 12.03 14.94 7.46
CA SER A 8 12.62 14.05 6.44
C SER A 8 11.85 14.09 5.10
N VAL A 9 10.53 14.35 5.14
CA VAL A 9 9.65 14.42 3.96
C VAL A 9 9.95 15.62 3.08
N LYS A 10 10.18 16.81 3.65
CA LYS A 10 10.56 17.99 2.86
C LYS A 10 11.97 17.83 2.30
N SER A 11 12.89 17.31 3.11
CA SER A 11 14.29 17.11 2.72
C SER A 11 14.45 16.21 1.48
N ILE A 12 13.68 15.12 1.34
CA ILE A 12 13.86 14.21 0.20
C ILE A 12 13.30 14.78 -1.11
N ALA A 13 12.21 15.56 -1.05
CA ALA A 13 11.61 16.18 -2.23
C ALA A 13 12.54 17.27 -2.82
N ASP A 14 13.15 18.06 -1.94
CA ASP A 14 14.11 19.09 -2.32
C ASP A 14 15.35 18.44 -2.94
N ARG A 15 15.90 17.39 -2.30
CA ARG A 15 17.07 16.65 -2.81
C ARG A 15 16.85 15.98 -4.17
N ILE A 16 15.67 15.43 -4.41
CA ILE A 16 15.31 14.89 -5.74
C ILE A 16 15.27 16.01 -6.78
N SER A 17 14.69 17.16 -6.43
CA SER A 17 14.60 18.31 -7.34
C SER A 17 15.98 18.90 -7.66
N GLU A 18 16.85 19.01 -6.66
CA GLU A 18 18.25 19.44 -6.81
C GLU A 18 19.05 18.46 -7.68
N ALA A 19 18.95 17.16 -7.41
CA ALA A 19 19.63 16.13 -8.18
C ALA A 19 19.13 16.11 -9.63
N ALA A 20 17.82 16.27 -9.86
CA ALA A 20 17.23 16.39 -11.18
C ALA A 20 17.74 17.63 -11.92
N ALA A 21 17.81 18.79 -11.26
CA ALA A 21 18.35 20.02 -11.85
C ALA A 21 19.84 19.86 -12.23
N ALA A 22 20.63 19.19 -11.40
CA ALA A 22 22.05 18.94 -11.67
C ALA A 22 22.29 18.09 -12.93
N VAL A 23 21.33 17.24 -13.30
CA VAL A 23 21.35 16.45 -14.53
C VAL A 23 20.46 17.03 -15.63
N SER A 24 20.10 18.32 -15.53
CA SER A 24 19.24 19.01 -16.50
C SER A 24 17.88 18.33 -16.74
N ASN A 25 17.35 17.62 -15.74
CA ASN A 25 16.13 16.81 -15.80
C ASN A 25 16.16 15.70 -16.87
N ASP A 26 17.34 15.23 -17.28
CA ASP A 26 17.47 14.13 -18.25
C ASP A 26 16.96 12.81 -17.64
N PRO A 27 15.89 12.19 -18.19
CA PRO A 27 15.32 10.94 -17.70
C PRO A 27 16.30 9.78 -17.67
N ALA A 28 17.33 9.78 -18.53
CA ALA A 28 18.33 8.71 -18.58
C ALA A 28 19.09 8.56 -17.26
N PHE A 29 19.21 9.64 -16.47
CA PHE A 29 19.86 9.60 -15.16
C PHE A 29 19.05 8.90 -14.08
N TRP A 30 17.76 8.62 -14.32
CA TRP A 30 16.97 7.83 -13.38
C TRP A 30 17.61 6.47 -13.10
N ASP A 31 18.21 5.85 -14.12
CA ASP A 31 18.84 4.53 -14.00
C ASP A 31 20.35 4.58 -13.72
N ALA A 32 20.93 5.79 -13.60
CA ALA A 32 22.34 5.95 -13.30
C ALA A 32 22.68 5.45 -11.88
N GLU A 33 23.88 4.88 -11.72
CA GLU A 33 24.38 4.41 -10.42
C GLU A 33 24.52 5.55 -9.41
N SER A 34 24.84 6.76 -9.87
CA SER A 34 24.92 7.95 -9.01
C SER A 34 23.60 8.29 -8.30
N PHE A 35 22.46 7.80 -8.81
CA PHE A 35 21.14 7.99 -8.22
C PHE A 35 20.72 6.84 -7.30
N SER A 36 21.51 5.76 -7.17
CA SER A 36 21.09 4.54 -6.45
C SER A 36 20.78 4.81 -4.97
N GLU A 37 21.64 5.57 -4.29
CA GLU A 37 21.45 5.94 -2.89
C GLU A 37 20.23 6.84 -2.69
N LEU A 38 20.08 7.87 -3.52
CA LEU A 38 18.93 8.77 -3.43
C LEU A 38 17.60 8.03 -3.72
N LYS A 39 17.59 7.11 -4.69
CA LYS A 39 16.44 6.22 -4.96
C LYS A 39 16.14 5.31 -3.77
N ARG A 40 17.15 4.81 -3.05
CA ARG A 40 16.95 4.00 -1.85
C ARG A 40 16.21 4.79 -0.77
N GLU A 41 16.66 6.00 -0.49
CA GLU A 41 16.00 6.89 0.47
C GLU A 41 14.59 7.30 0.03
N LEU A 42 14.44 7.65 -1.25
CA LEU A 42 13.15 7.97 -1.86
C LEU A 42 12.17 6.80 -1.73
N LYS A 43 12.62 5.56 -1.97
CA LYS A 43 11.77 4.37 -1.84
C LYS A 43 11.22 4.23 -0.42
N GLU A 44 12.05 4.43 0.61
CA GLU A 44 11.59 4.37 1.99
C GLU A 44 10.60 5.50 2.31
N TYR A 45 10.89 6.72 1.85
CA TYR A 45 9.96 7.84 1.95
C TYR A 45 8.59 7.51 1.33
N LEU A 46 8.58 6.97 0.10
CA LEU A 46 7.35 6.63 -0.62
C LEU A 46 6.57 5.50 0.10
N LYS A 47 7.26 4.52 0.68
CA LYS A 47 6.64 3.49 1.52
C LYS A 47 5.97 4.11 2.74
N ILE A 48 6.65 5.00 3.47
CA ILE A 48 6.10 5.70 4.64
C ILE A 48 4.88 6.52 4.24
N ARG A 49 4.95 7.29 3.14
CA ARG A 49 3.84 8.09 2.61
C ARG A 49 2.60 7.22 2.33
N ASN A 50 2.81 6.00 1.86
CA ASN A 50 1.75 5.04 1.59
C ASN A 50 1.34 4.19 2.80
N ASN A 51 1.74 4.54 4.02
CA ASN A 51 1.53 3.78 5.26
C ASN A 51 2.10 2.35 5.19
N GLN A 52 3.32 2.22 4.67
CA GLN A 52 4.05 0.96 4.50
C GLN A 52 3.23 -0.08 3.71
N CYS A 53 2.42 0.38 2.76
CA CYS A 53 1.59 -0.44 1.89
C CYS A 53 1.87 -0.13 0.43
N CYS A 54 1.67 -1.12 -0.45
CA CYS A 54 1.65 -0.86 -1.89
C CYS A 54 0.56 0.19 -2.20
N ALA A 55 0.91 1.16 -3.05
CA ALA A 55 0.02 2.23 -3.50
C ALA A 55 -1.35 1.72 -4.00
N TYR A 56 -1.33 0.66 -4.81
CA TYR A 56 -2.49 0.17 -5.54
C TYR A 56 -3.25 -0.92 -4.79
N CYS A 57 -2.60 -2.03 -4.42
CA CYS A 57 -3.30 -3.15 -3.78
C CYS A 57 -3.34 -3.05 -2.25
N ARG A 58 -2.65 -2.08 -1.64
CA ARG A 58 -2.58 -1.91 -0.18
C ARG A 58 -2.11 -3.16 0.59
N ARG A 59 -1.40 -4.10 -0.06
CA ARG A 59 -0.64 -5.14 0.66
C ARG A 59 0.42 -4.45 1.51
N ILE A 60 0.63 -4.96 2.72
CA ILE A 60 1.70 -4.50 3.60
C ILE A 60 3.04 -4.83 2.95
N ILE A 61 3.89 -3.83 2.81
CA ILE A 61 5.25 -3.96 2.27
C ILE A 61 6.31 -3.53 3.29
N SER A 62 5.91 -3.33 4.54
CA SER A 62 6.83 -3.12 5.66
C SER A 62 7.73 -4.34 5.83
N GLY A 63 9.05 -4.12 5.94
CA GLY A 63 10.03 -5.20 6.11
C GLY A 63 10.24 -6.11 4.90
N GLU A 64 9.57 -5.86 3.77
CA GLU A 64 9.83 -6.58 2.52
C GLU A 64 11.16 -6.17 1.89
N HIS A 65 11.77 -7.10 1.16
CA HIS A 65 13.02 -6.83 0.45
C HIS A 65 12.83 -5.78 -0.65
N ASN A 66 13.83 -4.92 -0.87
CA ASN A 66 13.75 -3.84 -1.87
C ASN A 66 13.57 -4.33 -3.32
N MET A 67 13.82 -5.62 -3.61
CA MET A 67 13.60 -6.22 -4.93
C MET A 67 12.13 -6.48 -5.25
N VAL A 68 11.24 -6.53 -4.25
CA VAL A 68 9.80 -6.74 -4.45
C VAL A 68 8.99 -5.44 -4.40
N ILE A 69 9.67 -4.32 -4.14
CA ILE A 69 9.11 -2.97 -4.06
C ILE A 69 9.75 -2.12 -5.15
N ASP A 70 8.95 -1.50 -5.99
CA ASP A 70 9.42 -0.61 -7.04
C ASP A 70 9.09 0.85 -6.68
N ILE A 71 9.96 1.76 -7.14
CA ILE A 71 9.58 3.16 -7.25
C ILE A 71 8.88 3.27 -8.60
N GLU A 72 7.58 3.50 -8.54
CA GLU A 72 6.72 3.55 -9.70
C GLU A 72 6.53 4.98 -10.17
N HIS A 73 6.65 5.19 -11.47
CA HIS A 73 6.10 6.36 -12.15
C HIS A 73 4.61 6.15 -12.44
N ILE A 74 3.74 6.98 -11.88
CA ILE A 74 2.29 6.89 -12.07
C ILE A 74 1.92 7.13 -13.55
N LEU A 75 2.52 8.15 -14.15
CA LEU A 75 2.64 8.36 -15.59
C LEU A 75 4.03 7.91 -16.02
N GLU A 76 4.11 6.97 -16.96
CA GLU A 76 5.39 6.33 -17.36
C GLU A 76 6.44 7.36 -17.79
N LYS A 77 7.68 7.14 -17.36
CA LYS A 77 8.79 8.06 -17.67
C LYS A 77 9.13 8.09 -19.16
N ASP A 78 8.92 6.99 -19.87
CA ASP A 78 9.23 6.87 -21.30
C ASP A 78 8.24 7.70 -22.15
N ASP A 79 6.98 7.78 -21.71
CA ASP A 79 5.94 8.60 -22.35
C ASP A 79 5.94 10.06 -21.85
N PHE A 80 6.33 10.27 -20.58
CA PHE A 80 6.25 11.56 -19.89
C PHE A 80 7.58 11.93 -19.20
N PRO A 81 8.65 12.15 -19.98
CA PRO A 81 10.01 12.34 -19.46
C PRO A 81 10.12 13.52 -18.48
N ARG A 82 9.31 14.58 -18.66
CA ARG A 82 9.29 15.74 -17.78
C ARG A 82 8.82 15.43 -16.36
N LEU A 83 8.14 14.30 -16.16
CA LEU A 83 7.65 13.85 -14.87
C LEU A 83 8.54 12.80 -14.20
N THR A 84 9.70 12.46 -14.78
CA THR A 84 10.59 11.40 -14.29
C THR A 84 11.03 11.61 -12.84
N PHE A 85 11.41 12.84 -12.49
CA PHE A 85 11.87 13.19 -11.14
C PHE A 85 10.77 13.88 -10.30
N ASN A 86 9.55 13.99 -10.83
CA ASN A 86 8.47 14.67 -10.13
C ASN A 86 7.93 13.78 -9.00
N ILE A 87 8.15 14.18 -7.74
CA ILE A 87 7.71 13.39 -6.58
C ILE A 87 6.19 13.15 -6.51
N GLY A 88 5.40 14.02 -7.15
CA GLY A 88 3.96 13.88 -7.33
C GLY A 88 3.57 12.81 -8.35
N ASN A 89 4.48 12.45 -9.26
CA ASN A 89 4.36 11.36 -10.22
C ASN A 89 5.00 10.04 -9.72
N LEU A 90 5.63 10.03 -8.55
CA LEU A 90 6.31 8.84 -8.02
C LEU A 90 5.47 8.18 -6.91
N THR A 91 5.52 6.86 -6.78
CA THR A 91 4.91 6.12 -5.65
C THR A 91 5.64 4.81 -5.33
N ALA A 92 5.35 4.19 -4.19
CA ALA A 92 5.85 2.85 -3.86
C ALA A 92 4.80 1.79 -4.22
N SER A 93 5.15 0.90 -5.13
CA SER A 93 4.30 -0.22 -5.57
C SER A 93 4.95 -1.57 -5.24
N CYS A 94 4.16 -2.63 -5.13
CA CYS A 94 4.71 -3.98 -5.17
C CYS A 94 4.95 -4.37 -6.63
N ARG A 95 5.96 -5.20 -6.90
CA ARG A 95 6.33 -5.62 -8.26
C ARG A 95 5.16 -6.17 -9.09
N ARG A 96 4.22 -6.87 -8.44
CA ARG A 96 2.99 -7.37 -9.11
C ARG A 96 2.12 -6.23 -9.64
N CYS A 97 1.92 -5.18 -8.85
CA CYS A 97 1.11 -4.05 -9.31
C CYS A 97 1.84 -3.21 -10.34
N ASN A 98 3.15 -2.98 -10.18
CA ASN A 98 4.00 -2.33 -11.18
C ASN A 98 3.84 -2.99 -12.55
N PHE A 99 4.05 -4.31 -12.58
CA PHE A 99 3.91 -5.09 -13.82
C PHE A 99 2.52 -4.96 -14.45
N LYS A 100 1.45 -5.03 -13.65
CA LYS A 100 0.08 -4.85 -14.17
C LYS A 100 -0.14 -3.45 -14.71
N LYS A 101 0.33 -2.41 -14.00
CA LYS A 101 0.21 -1.00 -14.40
C LYS A 101 0.91 -0.77 -15.74
N ASN A 102 2.13 -1.27 -15.91
CA ASN A 102 2.92 -1.07 -17.14
C ASN A 102 2.27 -1.77 -18.36
N ALA A 103 1.41 -2.76 -18.13
CA ALA A 103 0.62 -3.40 -19.18
C ALA A 103 -0.70 -2.67 -19.50
N MET A 104 -1.09 -1.65 -18.72
CA MET A 104 -2.32 -0.89 -18.94
C MET A 104 -2.10 0.16 -20.02
N VAL A 105 -3.11 0.31 -20.89
CA VAL A 105 -3.22 1.42 -21.84
C VAL A 105 -4.29 2.40 -21.37
N ASP A 106 -4.20 3.65 -21.81
CA ASP A 106 -5.21 4.70 -21.58
C ASP A 106 -5.59 4.90 -20.10
N MET A 107 -4.61 4.96 -19.19
CA MET A 107 -4.88 5.14 -17.76
C MET A 107 -5.41 6.54 -17.38
N VAL A 108 -5.36 7.47 -18.32
CA VAL A 108 -5.83 8.85 -18.21
C VAL A 108 -6.86 9.16 -19.29
N THR A 109 -7.73 10.13 -19.03
CA THR A 109 -8.82 10.54 -19.93
C THR A 109 -8.57 11.88 -20.62
N THR A 110 -7.41 12.49 -20.39
CA THR A 110 -7.02 13.79 -20.93
C THR A 110 -6.06 13.61 -22.12
N PRO A 111 -6.16 14.45 -23.17
CA PRO A 111 -5.16 14.48 -24.23
C PRO A 111 -3.82 15.07 -23.78
N ASN A 112 -3.78 15.81 -22.66
CA ASN A 112 -2.58 16.44 -22.11
C ASN A 112 -2.27 15.92 -20.69
N PRO A 113 -1.76 14.68 -20.52
CA PRO A 113 -1.51 14.11 -19.19
C PRO A 113 -0.46 14.86 -18.38
N GLU A 114 0.59 15.38 -19.00
CA GLU A 114 1.65 16.13 -18.29
C GLU A 114 1.12 17.40 -17.63
N GLU A 115 0.24 18.14 -18.31
CA GLU A 115 -0.32 19.39 -17.78
C GLU A 115 -1.32 19.12 -16.67
N ALA A 116 -2.04 18.00 -16.77
CA ALA A 116 -3.10 17.64 -15.84
C ALA A 116 -2.69 16.59 -14.80
N TYR A 117 -1.39 16.36 -14.60
CA TYR A 117 -0.90 15.29 -13.72
C TYR A 117 -1.34 15.45 -12.25
N GLN A 118 -1.65 16.68 -11.81
CA GLN A 118 -2.19 17.02 -10.49
C GLN A 118 -3.72 16.95 -10.42
N ALA A 119 -4.40 16.79 -11.54
CA ALA A 119 -5.85 16.76 -11.61
C ALA A 119 -6.35 15.34 -11.42
N SER A 120 -6.67 14.96 -10.18
CA SER A 120 -7.12 13.59 -9.84
C SER A 120 -8.18 13.04 -10.81
N TYR A 121 -9.16 13.86 -11.21
CA TYR A 121 -10.28 13.42 -12.06
C TYR A 121 -9.88 12.96 -13.47
N THR A 122 -8.66 13.24 -13.94
CA THR A 122 -8.18 12.79 -15.25
C THR A 122 -7.71 11.34 -15.25
N TYR A 123 -7.50 10.74 -14.08
CA TYR A 123 -7.07 9.35 -13.95
C TYR A 123 -8.29 8.41 -13.89
N LYS A 124 -8.19 7.25 -14.56
CA LYS A 124 -9.22 6.21 -14.51
C LYS A 124 -9.16 5.35 -13.24
N PHE A 125 -8.02 5.36 -12.54
CA PHE A 125 -7.81 4.62 -11.30
C PHE A 125 -7.70 5.55 -10.08
N VAL A 126 -7.71 4.96 -8.89
CA VAL A 126 -7.49 5.65 -7.61
C VAL A 126 -6.04 6.11 -7.57
N HIS A 127 -5.81 7.41 -7.72
CA HIS A 127 -4.49 7.98 -7.85
C HIS A 127 -3.73 7.91 -6.51
N PRO A 128 -2.54 7.28 -6.46
CA PRO A 128 -1.78 7.06 -5.22
C PRO A 128 -1.52 8.30 -4.38
N ASN A 129 -1.36 9.47 -5.02
CA ASN A 129 -0.93 10.70 -4.36
C ASN A 129 -2.04 11.75 -4.25
N LEU A 130 -3.15 11.59 -4.99
CA LEU A 130 -4.19 12.62 -5.12
C LEU A 130 -5.55 12.14 -4.60
N ASP A 131 -5.74 10.83 -4.48
CA ASP A 131 -6.95 10.23 -3.94
C ASP A 131 -6.69 9.63 -2.55
N LEU A 132 -7.63 9.84 -1.63
CA LEU A 132 -7.68 9.05 -0.41
C LEU A 132 -8.23 7.67 -0.73
N TYR A 133 -7.35 6.65 -0.77
CA TYR A 133 -7.72 5.28 -1.15
C TYR A 133 -8.98 4.76 -0.44
N ARG A 134 -9.09 5.02 0.88
CA ARG A 134 -10.22 4.59 1.72
C ARG A 134 -11.58 5.15 1.30
N ASP A 135 -11.58 6.26 0.57
CA ASP A 135 -12.81 6.88 0.08
C ASP A 135 -13.34 6.15 -1.16
N TYR A 136 -12.49 5.39 -1.85
CA TYR A 136 -12.84 4.65 -3.07
C TYR A 136 -12.91 3.14 -2.84
N ILE A 137 -12.01 2.55 -2.05
CA ILE A 137 -11.98 1.10 -1.81
C ILE A 137 -11.78 0.85 -0.32
N LYS A 138 -12.72 0.13 0.30
CA LYS A 138 -12.53 -0.40 1.66
C LYS A 138 -11.76 -1.71 1.55
N LEU A 139 -10.73 -1.87 2.39
CA LEU A 139 -9.98 -3.11 2.53
C LEU A 139 -10.18 -3.63 3.95
N ALA A 140 -10.72 -4.84 4.07
CA ALA A 140 -10.76 -5.58 5.32
C ALA A 140 -9.77 -6.76 5.21
N ARG A 141 -8.86 -6.88 6.19
CA ARG A 141 -7.89 -7.97 6.26
C ARG A 141 -7.74 -8.47 7.69
N VAL A 142 -7.87 -9.78 7.89
CA VAL A 142 -7.56 -10.49 9.13
C VAL A 142 -6.69 -11.70 8.78
N SER A 143 -5.66 -11.96 9.57
CA SER A 143 -4.84 -13.16 9.43
C SER A 143 -4.49 -13.69 10.81
N ILE A 144 -4.75 -14.97 11.03
CA ILE A 144 -4.53 -15.67 12.29
C ILE A 144 -3.97 -17.03 11.92
N ASN A 145 -2.71 -17.28 12.28
CA ASN A 145 -1.99 -18.49 11.89
C ASN A 145 -2.07 -18.71 10.36
N ASP A 146 -2.63 -19.83 9.93
CA ASP A 146 -2.84 -20.25 8.54
C ASP A 146 -4.23 -19.86 7.99
N GLY A 147 -4.99 -19.06 8.74
CA GLY A 147 -6.30 -18.55 8.37
C GLY A 147 -6.25 -17.08 7.92
N HIS A 148 -6.81 -16.78 6.76
CA HIS A 148 -6.87 -15.47 6.15
C HIS A 148 -8.28 -15.05 5.76
N PHE A 149 -8.58 -13.79 5.99
CA PHE A 149 -9.69 -13.07 5.39
C PHE A 149 -9.14 -11.80 4.75
N VAL A 150 -9.36 -11.61 3.45
CA VAL A 150 -8.99 -10.40 2.70
C VAL A 150 -10.15 -10.08 1.77
N LYS A 151 -10.75 -8.90 1.93
CA LYS A 151 -11.83 -8.42 1.06
C LYS A 151 -11.58 -6.98 0.64
N TYR A 152 -11.65 -6.74 -0.66
CA TYR A 152 -11.70 -5.41 -1.24
C TYR A 152 -13.15 -5.08 -1.58
N LEU A 153 -13.60 -3.88 -1.23
CA LEU A 153 -14.94 -3.40 -1.50
C LEU A 153 -14.86 -2.02 -2.16
N PRO A 154 -14.91 -1.96 -3.49
CA PRO A 154 -15.11 -0.72 -4.23
C PRO A 154 -16.38 -0.01 -3.74
N ILE A 155 -16.27 1.29 -3.48
CA ILE A 155 -17.36 2.14 -3.05
C ILE A 155 -17.91 2.83 -4.32
N PRO A 156 -19.15 2.54 -4.74
CA PRO A 156 -19.80 3.31 -5.79
C PRO A 156 -19.94 4.75 -5.34
N LYS A 157 -19.40 5.68 -6.12
CA LYS A 157 -19.62 7.11 -5.92
C LYS A 157 -20.57 7.61 -6.99
N LYS A 158 -21.56 8.39 -6.60
CA LYS A 158 -22.43 9.14 -7.51
C LYS A 158 -22.04 10.61 -7.45
N ASN A 159 -22.23 11.34 -8.55
CA ASN A 159 -22.03 12.80 -8.63
C ASN A 159 -20.58 13.26 -8.34
N ILE A 160 -19.58 12.47 -8.75
CA ILE A 160 -18.18 12.91 -8.80
C ILE A 160 -17.67 12.82 -10.24
N PRO A 161 -16.62 13.56 -10.63
CA PRO A 161 -16.09 13.54 -12.00
C PRO A 161 -15.66 12.15 -12.51
N SER A 162 -15.20 11.26 -11.62
CA SER A 162 -14.66 9.93 -11.99
C SER A 162 -15.24 8.82 -11.10
N PRO A 163 -16.55 8.50 -11.24
CA PRO A 163 -17.26 7.59 -10.34
C PRO A 163 -16.77 6.13 -10.45
N GLU A 164 -16.22 5.75 -11.60
CA GLU A 164 -15.77 4.39 -11.90
C GLU A 164 -14.38 4.05 -11.35
N LYS A 165 -13.65 5.01 -10.79
CA LYS A 165 -12.26 4.83 -10.33
C LYS A 165 -12.06 3.63 -9.43
N ALA A 166 -13.01 3.41 -8.52
CA ALA A 166 -12.93 2.31 -7.55
C ALA A 166 -12.97 0.95 -8.26
N TRP A 167 -13.88 0.79 -9.23
CA TRP A 167 -14.04 -0.45 -9.99
C TRP A 167 -12.91 -0.65 -10.99
N PHE A 168 -12.56 0.39 -11.74
CA PHE A 168 -11.41 0.33 -12.64
C PHE A 168 -10.14 -0.10 -11.90
N THR A 169 -9.87 0.45 -10.72
CA THR A 169 -8.70 0.05 -9.91
C THR A 169 -8.82 -1.40 -9.43
N TYR A 170 -10.02 -1.83 -9.03
CA TYR A 170 -10.26 -3.19 -8.57
C TYR A 170 -9.96 -4.22 -9.67
N ASP A 171 -10.41 -3.94 -10.89
CA ASP A 171 -10.26 -4.82 -12.05
C ASP A 171 -8.85 -4.74 -12.62
N ALA A 172 -8.33 -3.53 -12.89
CA ALA A 172 -7.05 -3.35 -13.54
C ALA A 172 -5.89 -3.92 -12.71
N PHE A 173 -5.97 -3.86 -11.38
CA PHE A 173 -4.98 -4.45 -10.50
C PHE A 173 -5.32 -5.87 -10.03
N ASP A 174 -6.36 -6.50 -10.57
CA ASP A 174 -6.85 -7.83 -10.20
C ASP A 174 -6.92 -8.02 -8.67
N LEU A 175 -7.56 -7.08 -7.99
CA LEU A 175 -7.65 -7.11 -6.52
C LEU A 175 -8.46 -8.33 -6.04
N ARG A 176 -9.36 -8.85 -6.89
CA ARG A 176 -10.11 -10.08 -6.63
C ARG A 176 -9.19 -11.28 -6.40
N GLU A 177 -8.08 -11.40 -7.13
CA GLU A 177 -7.13 -12.50 -6.98
C GLU A 177 -6.40 -12.47 -5.63
N LEU A 178 -6.38 -11.32 -4.96
CA LEU A 178 -5.80 -11.13 -3.64
C LEU A 178 -6.79 -11.39 -2.51
N GLU A 179 -8.08 -11.57 -2.81
CA GLU A 179 -9.08 -11.88 -1.80
C GLU A 179 -8.90 -13.30 -1.26
N ARG A 180 -9.15 -13.47 0.04
CA ARG A 180 -9.01 -14.75 0.77
C ARG A 180 -10.16 -14.86 1.75
N PHE A 181 -10.72 -16.06 1.93
CA PHE A 181 -11.86 -16.29 2.80
C PHE A 181 -11.73 -17.55 3.66
N ASP A 182 -10.58 -18.23 3.60
CA ASP A 182 -10.35 -19.53 4.22
C ASP A 182 -10.56 -19.50 5.75
N LEU A 183 -10.29 -18.37 6.43
CA LEU A 183 -10.58 -18.21 7.85
C LEU A 183 -12.08 -18.35 8.12
N MET A 184 -12.91 -17.69 7.31
CA MET A 184 -14.37 -17.70 7.48
C MET A 184 -14.96 -19.05 7.09
N GLU A 185 -14.38 -19.70 6.08
CA GLU A 185 -14.77 -21.04 5.62
C GLU A 185 -14.47 -22.10 6.69
N LYS A 186 -13.27 -22.09 7.26
CA LYS A 186 -12.87 -22.98 8.38
C LYS A 186 -13.83 -22.83 9.58
N MET A 187 -14.26 -21.60 9.87
CA MET A 187 -15.21 -21.29 10.94
C MET A 187 -16.68 -21.55 10.58
N LYS A 188 -16.96 -21.98 9.35
CA LYS A 188 -18.31 -22.24 8.81
C LYS A 188 -19.24 -21.02 8.96
N ILE A 189 -18.71 -19.83 8.68
CA ILE A 189 -19.49 -18.58 8.68
C ILE A 189 -20.35 -18.51 7.43
N ARG A 190 -21.62 -18.12 7.59
CA ARG A 190 -22.53 -17.89 6.46
C ARG A 190 -22.07 -16.68 5.65
N LYS A 191 -22.07 -16.78 4.32
CA LYS A 191 -21.56 -15.74 3.39
C LYS A 191 -20.11 -15.32 3.74
N PRO A 192 -19.16 -16.27 3.69
CA PRO A 192 -17.78 -16.07 4.16
C PRO A 192 -17.01 -15.00 3.37
N ASN A 193 -17.51 -14.60 2.21
CA ASN A 193 -16.93 -13.59 1.32
C ASN A 193 -17.42 -12.15 1.57
N THR A 194 -18.18 -11.92 2.64
CA THR A 194 -18.73 -10.59 2.97
C THR A 194 -18.02 -9.99 4.17
N ILE A 195 -17.90 -8.65 4.22
CA ILE A 195 -17.31 -7.96 5.38
C ILE A 195 -18.12 -8.20 6.67
N LEU A 196 -19.43 -8.45 6.55
CA LEU A 196 -20.32 -8.78 7.67
C LEU A 196 -19.92 -10.11 8.36
N ALA A 197 -19.17 -10.98 7.67
CA ALA A 197 -18.63 -12.19 8.28
C ALA A 197 -17.73 -11.87 9.49
N LEU A 198 -17.00 -10.75 9.46
CA LEU A 198 -16.16 -10.29 10.56
C LEU A 198 -16.95 -9.90 11.81
N GLU A 199 -18.23 -9.54 11.66
CA GLU A 199 -19.11 -9.18 12.76
C GLU A 199 -19.72 -10.41 13.45
N SER A 200 -19.50 -11.62 12.93
CA SER A 200 -20.05 -12.84 13.52
C SER A 200 -19.56 -13.03 14.96
N PRO A 201 -20.44 -13.36 15.93
CA PRO A 201 -20.03 -13.71 17.29
C PRO A 201 -18.96 -14.81 17.30
N LYS A 202 -19.09 -15.82 16.43
CA LYS A 202 -18.09 -16.89 16.29
C LYS A 202 -16.68 -16.34 15.98
N VAL A 203 -16.58 -15.33 15.12
CA VAL A 203 -15.30 -14.68 14.77
C VAL A 203 -14.75 -13.91 15.97
N ARG A 204 -15.60 -13.18 16.69
CA ARG A 204 -15.19 -12.46 17.91
C ARG A 204 -14.72 -13.41 19.01
N ASP A 205 -15.45 -14.49 19.25
CA ASP A 205 -15.13 -15.48 20.28
C ASP A 205 -13.81 -16.21 19.96
N TYR A 206 -13.63 -16.60 18.69
CA TYR A 206 -12.38 -17.18 18.22
C TYR A 206 -11.20 -16.23 18.41
N LEU A 207 -11.34 -14.97 18.00
CA LEU A 207 -10.33 -13.94 18.21
C LEU A 207 -9.98 -13.81 19.70
N ALA A 208 -10.99 -13.69 20.57
CA ALA A 208 -10.80 -13.59 22.01
C ALA A 208 -10.01 -14.80 22.55
N GLU A 209 -10.43 -16.02 22.18
CA GLU A 209 -9.77 -17.26 22.61
C GLU A 209 -8.29 -17.31 22.20
N GLN A 210 -7.95 -16.93 20.96
CA GLN A 210 -6.55 -16.95 20.49
C GLN A 210 -5.66 -16.00 21.29
N PHE A 211 -6.17 -14.82 21.66
CA PHE A 211 -5.38 -13.81 22.39
C PHE A 211 -5.38 -14.02 23.91
N GLU A 212 -6.46 -14.53 24.50
CA GLU A 212 -6.53 -14.86 25.93
C GLU A 212 -5.57 -15.98 26.31
N LYS A 213 -5.49 -17.03 25.48
CA LYS A 213 -4.52 -18.12 25.67
C LYS A 213 -3.09 -17.60 25.69
N SER A 214 -2.75 -16.65 24.81
CA SER A 214 -1.43 -16.00 24.78
C SER A 214 -1.15 -15.18 26.05
N HIS A 215 -2.13 -14.41 26.53
CA HIS A 215 -1.98 -13.63 27.75
C HIS A 215 -1.82 -14.50 29.00
N ALA A 216 -2.62 -15.58 29.12
CA ALA A 216 -2.51 -16.55 30.20
C ALA A 216 -1.14 -17.25 30.20
N LEU A 217 -0.65 -17.68 29.02
CA LEU A 217 0.67 -18.30 28.88
C LEU A 217 1.80 -17.35 29.27
N ARG A 218 1.72 -16.07 28.88
CA ARG A 218 2.70 -15.04 29.23
C ARG A 218 2.72 -14.75 30.73
N LYS A 219 1.55 -14.75 31.39
CA LYS A 219 1.43 -14.59 32.85
C LYS A 219 2.05 -15.79 33.58
N ALA A 220 1.77 -17.01 33.11
CA ALA A 220 2.34 -18.24 33.65
C ALA A 220 3.88 -18.28 33.52
N LYS A 221 4.42 -17.92 32.34
CA LYS A 221 5.87 -17.85 32.11
C LYS A 221 6.58 -16.86 33.05
N LYS A 222 6.02 -15.64 33.21
CA LYS A 222 6.54 -14.66 34.17
C LYS A 222 6.49 -15.14 35.63
N ALA A 223 5.45 -15.89 36.00
CA ALA A 223 5.33 -16.46 37.34
C ALA A 223 6.40 -17.53 37.58
N GLN A 224 6.65 -18.40 36.59
CA GLN A 224 7.69 -19.42 36.63
C GLN A 224 9.10 -18.81 36.71
N GLU A 225 9.41 -17.79 35.90
CA GLU A 225 10.69 -17.07 35.95
C GLU A 225 10.95 -16.42 37.32
N ARG A 226 9.91 -15.88 37.97
CA ARG A 226 10.00 -15.34 39.34
C ARG A 226 10.24 -16.42 40.39
N ALA A 227 9.58 -17.57 40.26
CA ALA A 227 9.76 -18.70 41.17
C ALA A 227 11.19 -19.27 41.10
N VAL A 228 11.74 -19.41 39.89
CA VAL A 228 13.12 -19.87 39.68
C VAL A 228 14.14 -18.89 40.26
N LYS A 229 13.97 -17.57 40.04
CA LYS A 229 14.85 -16.55 40.65
C LYS A 229 14.80 -16.56 42.18
N LYS A 230 13.64 -16.82 42.77
CA LYS A 230 13.48 -16.92 44.22
C LYS A 230 14.09 -18.21 44.80
N ALA A 231 14.21 -19.27 44.00
CA ALA A 231 14.84 -20.52 44.42
C ALA A 231 16.37 -20.54 44.24
N ALA A 232 16.91 -19.60 43.45
CA ALA A 232 18.34 -19.52 43.10
C ALA A 232 19.11 -18.46 43.90
N GLY A 233 18.45 -17.71 44.79
CA GLY A 233 19.06 -16.74 45.71
C GLY A 233 18.61 -17.01 47.12
#